data_AF-A0A537PXF8-F1
#
_entry.id   AF-A0A537PXF8-F1
#
_cell.length_a   1.000
_cell.length_b   1.000
_cell.length_c   1.000
_cell.angle_alpha   90.00
_cell.angle_beta   90.00
_cell.angle_gamma   90.00
#
_symmetry.space_group_name_H-M   'P 1'
#
loop_
_entity.id
_entity.type
_entity.pdbx_description
1 polymer ?
#
loop_
_entity_poly.entity_id
_entity_poly.type
_entity_poly.pdbx_seq_one_letter_code
_entity_poly.pdbx_strand_id
1 'polypeptide(L)'
;MAPRNRGKKAREKREIATRELSGEERAALLDALIEPPLAISYAIMGALAVEHELELSIKSRLRRISQEEWEAILSDQDGPLGTFDRKIKFASYLGILDTHARTNLDIIRNVRNRFAHTKRLIGAHSGEGDHGFRRMATT
;
A
#
# COMPACT_ATOMS: atom_id res chain seq x y z
N MET A 1 13.84 35.38 -20.03
CA MET A 1 13.95 33.94 -19.67
C MET A 1 14.65 33.82 -18.32
N ALA A 2 13.94 33.51 -17.23
CA ALA A 2 14.54 33.35 -15.90
C ALA A 2 15.01 31.91 -15.68
N PRO A 3 16.27 31.65 -15.29
CA PRO A 3 16.75 30.29 -15.08
C PRO A 3 16.53 29.80 -13.64
N ARG A 4 16.05 28.55 -13.55
CA ARG A 4 16.45 27.49 -12.60
C ARG A 4 16.23 27.74 -11.09
N ASN A 5 14.98 27.59 -10.63
CA ASN A 5 14.65 27.31 -9.22
C ASN A 5 14.42 25.80 -8.92
N ARG A 6 14.69 24.91 -9.89
CA ARG A 6 14.46 23.45 -9.78
C ARG A 6 15.57 22.70 -9.03
N GLY A 7 16.83 23.13 -9.15
CA GLY A 7 17.98 22.45 -8.53
C GLY A 7 18.04 22.62 -7.02
N LYS A 8 17.62 23.78 -6.51
CA LYS A 8 17.64 24.11 -5.07
C LYS A 8 16.64 23.26 -4.27
N LYS A 9 15.40 23.19 -4.76
CA LYS A 9 14.32 22.38 -4.15
C LYS A 9 14.61 20.87 -4.14
N ALA A 10 15.36 20.36 -5.13
CA ALA A 10 15.70 18.95 -5.21
C ALA A 10 16.82 18.56 -4.22
N ARG A 11 17.77 19.47 -3.95
CA ARG A 11 18.84 19.29 -2.97
C ARG A 11 18.31 19.38 -1.54
N GLU A 12 17.45 20.37 -1.27
CA GLU A 12 16.80 20.58 0.03
C GLU A 12 15.93 19.39 0.44
N LYS A 13 15.19 18.79 -0.51
CA LYS A 13 14.43 17.55 -0.27
C LYS A 13 15.29 16.34 0.05
N ARG A 14 16.52 16.27 -0.50
CA ARG A 14 17.46 15.18 -0.22
C ARG A 14 18.14 15.38 1.13
N GLU A 15 18.52 16.61 1.47
CA GLU A 15 19.10 16.96 2.78
C GLU A 15 18.14 16.64 3.94
N ILE A 16 16.83 16.85 3.76
CA ILE A 16 15.80 16.46 4.74
C ILE A 16 15.70 14.93 4.90
N ALA A 17 15.90 14.16 3.82
CA ALA A 17 15.79 12.70 3.85
C ALA A 17 17.00 11.98 4.50
N THR A 18 18.14 12.65 4.60
CA THR A 18 19.39 12.12 5.20
C THR A 18 19.76 12.74 6.55
N ARG A 19 18.94 13.65 7.07
CA ARG A 19 19.17 14.26 8.38
C ARG A 19 18.77 13.30 9.50
N GLU A 20 19.65 13.13 10.48
CA GLU A 20 19.31 12.42 11.72
C GLU A 20 18.21 13.17 12.48
N LEU A 21 17.15 12.44 12.86
CA LEU A 21 16.02 13.01 13.58
C LEU A 21 16.47 13.51 14.96
N SER A 22 16.05 14.71 15.33
CA SER A 22 16.26 15.21 16.69
C SER A 22 15.53 14.34 17.72
N GLY A 23 15.94 14.42 19.00
CA GLY A 23 15.27 13.67 20.06
C GLY A 23 13.76 13.97 20.15
N GLU A 24 13.37 15.21 19.90
CA GLU A 24 11.97 15.66 19.86
C GLU A 24 11.22 15.14 18.62
N GLU A 25 11.86 15.18 17.44
CA GLU A 25 11.28 14.62 16.19
C GLU A 25 11.09 13.09 16.31
N ARG A 26 12.04 12.41 16.97
CA ARG A 26 11.97 10.98 17.25
C ARG A 26 10.87 10.66 18.27
N ALA A 27 10.72 11.46 19.32
CA ALA A 27 9.64 11.29 20.30
C ALA A 27 8.27 11.50 19.66
N ALA A 28 8.09 12.56 18.86
CA ALA A 28 6.85 12.82 18.12
C ALA A 28 6.54 11.71 17.10
N LEU A 29 7.54 11.12 16.45
CA LEU A 29 7.37 9.96 15.57
C LEU A 29 6.91 8.73 16.35
N LEU A 30 7.50 8.48 17.53
CA LEU A 30 7.11 7.38 18.41
C LEU A 30 5.70 7.58 18.99
N ASP A 31 5.34 8.80 19.37
CA ASP A 31 4.00 9.14 19.85
C ASP A 31 2.96 9.00 18.73
N ALA A 32 3.28 9.42 17.51
CA ALA A 32 2.43 9.20 16.33
C ALA A 32 2.31 7.73 15.91
N LEU A 33 3.26 6.87 16.30
CA LEU A 33 3.18 5.42 16.16
C LEU A 33 2.30 4.78 17.25
N ILE A 34 2.13 5.46 18.39
CA ILE A 34 1.39 4.99 19.58
C ILE A 34 -0.06 5.49 19.57
N GLU A 35 -0.37 6.64 18.95
CA GLU A 35 -1.75 7.09 18.71
C GLU A 35 -2.53 6.15 17.76
N PRO A 36 -3.87 6.06 17.89
CA PRO A 36 -4.68 5.01 17.25
C PRO A 36 -4.32 4.89 15.77
N PRO A 37 -4.01 3.68 15.26
CA PRO A 37 -3.13 3.52 14.11
C PRO A 37 -3.61 4.39 12.96
N LEU A 38 -2.70 5.26 12.51
CA LEU A 38 -2.87 6.07 11.31
C LEU A 38 -3.53 5.18 10.25
N ALA A 39 -4.67 5.60 9.67
CA ALA A 39 -5.46 4.78 8.74
C ALA A 39 -4.64 4.07 7.64
N ILE A 40 -3.47 4.63 7.32
CA ILE A 40 -2.39 4.06 6.51
C ILE A 40 -1.96 2.66 7.00
N SER A 41 -1.62 2.51 8.29
CA SER A 41 -1.16 1.27 8.90
C SER A 41 -2.25 0.19 8.83
N TYR A 42 -3.49 0.52 9.18
CA TYR A 42 -4.61 -0.41 9.06
C TYR A 42 -4.86 -0.85 7.61
N ALA A 43 -4.80 0.09 6.66
CA ALA A 43 -4.99 -0.23 5.25
C ALA A 43 -3.88 -1.14 4.71
N ILE A 44 -2.62 -0.91 5.09
CA ILE A 44 -1.49 -1.75 4.67
C ILE A 44 -1.59 -3.13 5.32
N MET A 45 -1.79 -3.21 6.63
CA MET A 45 -1.88 -4.48 7.36
C MET A 45 -3.09 -5.30 6.92
N GLY A 46 -4.25 -4.66 6.74
CA GLY A 46 -5.45 -5.32 6.24
C GLY A 46 -5.26 -5.86 4.82
N ALA A 47 -4.63 -5.09 3.93
CA ALA A 47 -4.34 -5.55 2.58
C ALA A 47 -3.34 -6.71 2.56
N LEU A 48 -2.31 -6.69 3.43
CA LEU A 48 -1.35 -7.80 3.57
C LEU A 48 -2.04 -9.07 4.07
N ALA A 49 -2.91 -8.97 5.08
CA ALA A 49 -3.65 -10.12 5.60
C ALA A 49 -4.56 -10.73 4.53
N VAL A 50 -5.30 -9.90 3.80
CA VAL A 50 -6.17 -10.36 2.71
C VAL A 50 -5.37 -10.98 1.56
N GLU A 51 -4.22 -10.40 1.21
CA GLU A 51 -3.34 -10.97 0.18
C GLU A 51 -2.80 -12.34 0.59
N HIS A 52 -2.44 -12.52 1.87
CA HIS A 52 -1.99 -13.80 2.40
C HIS A 52 -3.09 -14.88 2.33
N GLU A 53 -4.32 -14.57 2.72
CA GLU A 53 -5.44 -15.51 2.61
C GLU A 53 -5.75 -15.89 1.16
N LEU A 54 -5.59 -14.93 0.23
CA LEU A 54 -5.72 -15.19 -1.19
C LEU A 54 -4.63 -16.14 -1.70
N GLU A 55 -3.38 -15.97 -1.25
CA GLU A 55 -2.28 -16.88 -1.58
C GLU A 55 -2.56 -18.30 -1.10
N LEU A 56 -3.01 -18.47 0.14
CA LEU A 56 -3.36 -19.77 0.69
C LEU A 56 -4.50 -20.43 -0.10
N SER A 57 -5.52 -19.63 -0.46
CA SER A 57 -6.65 -20.09 -1.28
C SER A 57 -6.23 -20.51 -2.69
N ILE A 58 -5.27 -19.82 -3.30
CA ILE A 58 -4.70 -20.22 -4.59
C ILE A 58 -3.90 -21.51 -4.40
N LYS A 59 -3.00 -21.57 -3.40
CA LYS A 59 -2.14 -22.72 -3.14
C LYS A 59 -2.96 -24.00 -2.94
N SER A 60 -4.10 -23.91 -2.26
CA SER A 60 -4.97 -25.06 -2.00
C SER A 60 -5.66 -25.63 -3.25
N ARG A 61 -5.67 -24.89 -4.37
CA ARG A 61 -6.24 -25.34 -5.67
C ARG A 61 -5.20 -25.91 -6.62
N LEU A 62 -3.92 -25.73 -6.32
CA LEU A 62 -2.84 -26.27 -7.13
C LEU A 62 -2.60 -27.75 -6.81
N ARG A 63 -1.96 -28.47 -7.74
CA ARG A 63 -1.37 -29.77 -7.41
C ARG A 63 -0.37 -29.60 -6.26
N ARG A 64 -0.01 -30.69 -5.59
CA ARG A 64 1.09 -30.67 -4.63
C ARG A 64 2.35 -30.14 -5.32
N ILE A 65 2.84 -29.03 -4.81
CA ILE A 65 4.08 -28.35 -5.22
C ILE A 65 4.98 -28.25 -4.00
N SER A 66 6.30 -28.25 -4.22
CA SER A 66 7.26 -28.07 -3.14
C SER A 66 7.22 -26.63 -2.60
N GLN A 67 7.87 -26.42 -1.45
CA GLN A 67 7.96 -25.07 -0.89
C GLN A 67 8.82 -24.16 -1.78
N GLU A 68 9.89 -24.69 -2.37
CA GLU A 68 10.77 -23.97 -3.29
C GLU A 68 10.03 -23.57 -4.58
N GLU A 69 9.22 -24.47 -5.15
CA GLU A 69 8.36 -24.15 -6.30
C GLU A 69 7.35 -23.06 -5.96
N TRP A 70 6.78 -23.09 -4.76
CA TRP A 70 5.83 -22.07 -4.31
C TRP A 70 6.48 -20.70 -4.14
N GLU A 71 7.69 -20.64 -3.59
CA GLU A 71 8.47 -19.41 -3.47
C GLU A 71 8.85 -18.83 -4.84
N ALA A 72 9.22 -19.69 -5.79
CA ALA A 72 9.48 -19.26 -7.17
C ALA A 72 8.23 -18.67 -7.85
N ILE A 73 7.05 -19.24 -7.58
CA ILE A 73 5.76 -18.74 -8.08
C ILE A 73 5.43 -17.35 -7.51
N LEU A 74 5.73 -17.13 -6.23
CA LEU A 74 5.46 -15.89 -5.51
C LEU A 74 6.53 -14.81 -5.69
N SER A 75 7.66 -15.10 -6.33
CA SER A 75 8.74 -14.14 -6.57
C SER A 75 8.24 -12.85 -7.23
N ASP A 76 8.56 -11.68 -6.66
CA ASP A 76 7.97 -10.39 -7.04
C ASP A 76 8.05 -10.07 -8.54
N GLN A 77 9.27 -9.95 -9.06
CA GLN A 77 9.51 -9.48 -10.44
C GLN A 77 9.21 -10.59 -11.46
N ASP A 78 9.68 -11.80 -11.18
CA ASP A 78 9.75 -12.88 -12.16
C ASP A 78 8.67 -13.96 -11.96
N GLY A 79 8.03 -13.98 -10.78
CA GLY A 79 7.03 -14.98 -10.43
C GLY A 79 5.66 -14.68 -11.05
N PRO A 80 4.94 -15.71 -11.54
CA PRO A 80 3.59 -15.55 -12.08
C PRO A 80 2.58 -15.00 -11.07
N LEU A 81 2.82 -15.14 -9.77
CA LEU A 81 2.00 -14.58 -8.70
C LEU A 81 2.74 -13.52 -7.86
N GLY A 82 3.81 -12.92 -8.38
CA GLY A 82 4.64 -11.94 -7.65
C GLY A 82 3.98 -10.61 -7.27
N THR A 83 2.73 -10.37 -7.66
CA THR A 83 2.05 -9.12 -7.28
C THR A 83 0.60 -9.38 -6.90
N PHE A 84 0.04 -8.52 -6.05
CA PHE A 84 -1.35 -8.62 -5.63
C PHE A 84 -2.33 -8.63 -6.83
N ASP A 85 -2.08 -7.81 -7.85
CA ASP A 85 -2.89 -7.81 -9.09
C ASP A 85 -2.86 -9.16 -9.81
N ARG A 86 -1.66 -9.77 -9.95
CA ARG A 86 -1.50 -11.11 -10.55
C ARG A 86 -2.26 -12.17 -9.74
N LYS A 87 -2.19 -12.12 -8.41
CA LYS A 87 -2.94 -13.02 -7.51
C LYS A 87 -4.46 -12.89 -7.67
N ILE A 88 -4.99 -11.67 -7.69
CA ILE A 88 -6.43 -11.41 -7.89
C ILE A 88 -6.92 -11.98 -9.23
N LYS A 89 -6.18 -11.70 -10.31
CA LYS A 89 -6.52 -12.21 -11.65
C LYS A 89 -6.51 -13.73 -11.70
N PHE A 90 -5.46 -14.34 -11.16
CA PHE A 90 -5.32 -15.79 -11.17
C PHE A 90 -6.41 -16.48 -10.35
N ALA A 91 -6.71 -15.98 -9.14
CA ALA A 91 -7.79 -16.49 -8.31
C ALA A 91 -9.17 -16.35 -8.98
N SER A 92 -9.41 -15.27 -9.73
CA SER A 92 -10.62 -15.11 -10.54
C SER A 92 -10.73 -16.18 -11.63
N TYR A 93 -9.63 -16.52 -12.32
CA TYR A 93 -9.63 -17.59 -13.31
C TYR A 93 -9.83 -18.98 -12.72
N LEU A 94 -9.39 -19.20 -11.48
CA LEU A 94 -9.66 -20.44 -10.74
C LEU A 94 -11.09 -20.51 -10.17
N GLY A 95 -11.91 -19.48 -10.35
CA GLY A 95 -13.27 -19.42 -9.79
C GLY A 95 -13.30 -19.31 -8.27
N ILE A 96 -12.20 -18.89 -7.62
CA ILE A 96 -12.13 -18.63 -6.18
C ILE A 96 -12.91 -17.35 -5.84
N LEU A 97 -12.87 -16.37 -6.76
CA LEU A 97 -13.49 -15.08 -6.59
C LEU A 97 -14.69 -14.95 -7.53
N ASP A 98 -15.83 -14.58 -6.97
CA ASP A 98 -16.92 -14.03 -7.76
C ASP A 98 -16.62 -12.58 -8.18
N THR A 99 -17.52 -12.00 -8.98
CA THR A 99 -17.36 -10.63 -9.48
C THR A 99 -17.28 -9.60 -8.34
N HIS A 100 -18.08 -9.77 -7.28
CA HIS A 100 -18.10 -8.84 -6.16
C HIS A 100 -16.81 -8.91 -5.33
N ALA A 101 -16.35 -10.12 -5.00
CA ALA A 101 -15.11 -10.37 -4.28
C ALA A 101 -13.92 -9.83 -5.05
N ARG A 102 -13.86 -10.04 -6.37
CA ARG A 102 -12.82 -9.46 -7.23
C ARG A 102 -12.81 -7.93 -7.16
N THR A 103 -13.96 -7.28 -7.32
CA THR A 103 -14.07 -5.82 -7.23
C THR A 103 -13.60 -5.30 -5.86
N ASN A 104 -13.97 -5.97 -4.78
CA ASN A 104 -13.54 -5.59 -3.42
C ASN A 104 -12.02 -5.70 -3.25
N LEU A 105 -11.41 -6.77 -3.77
CA LEU A 105 -9.96 -6.93 -3.73
C LEU A 105 -9.22 -5.88 -4.56
N ASP A 106 -9.77 -5.49 -5.72
CA ASP A 106 -9.22 -4.39 -6.51
C ASP A 106 -9.29 -3.05 -5.76
N ILE A 107 -10.37 -2.79 -5.01
CA ILE A 107 -10.48 -1.61 -4.14
C ILE A 107 -9.39 -1.65 -3.06
N ILE A 108 -9.23 -2.77 -2.35
CA ILE A 108 -8.21 -2.94 -1.30
C ILE A 108 -6.81 -2.70 -1.88
N ARG A 109 -6.49 -3.33 -3.02
CA ARG A 109 -5.21 -3.14 -3.73
C ARG A 109 -4.96 -1.67 -4.07
N ASN A 110 -5.98 -0.98 -4.59
CA ASN A 110 -5.88 0.43 -4.94
C ASN A 110 -5.69 1.33 -3.72
N VAL A 111 -6.42 1.07 -2.62
CA VAL A 111 -6.26 1.79 -1.35
C VAL A 111 -4.83 1.62 -0.80
N ARG A 112 -4.33 0.37 -0.73
CA ARG A 112 -2.95 0.08 -0.31
C ARG A 112 -1.93 0.82 -1.18
N ASN A 113 -2.06 0.73 -2.51
CA ASN A 113 -1.12 1.36 -3.43
C ASN A 113 -1.15 2.89 -3.30
N ARG A 114 -2.32 3.50 -3.11
CA ARG A 114 -2.43 4.95 -2.87
C ARG A 114 -1.73 5.34 -1.58
N PHE A 115 -1.90 4.60 -0.50
CA PHE A 115 -1.18 4.85 0.75
C PHE A 115 0.33 4.67 0.59
N ALA A 116 0.79 3.61 -0.08
CA ALA A 116 2.21 3.36 -0.34
C ALA A 116 2.87 4.43 -1.26
N HIS A 117 2.11 4.98 -2.21
CA HIS A 117 2.58 6.06 -3.09
C HIS A 117 2.39 7.46 -2.49
N THR A 118 1.67 7.58 -1.39
CA THR A 118 1.62 8.81 -0.59
C THR A 118 2.93 8.91 0.18
N LYS A 119 4.03 9.24 -0.50
CA LYS A 119 5.34 9.60 0.11
C LYS A 119 5.29 10.89 0.96
N ARG A 120 4.10 11.42 1.21
CA ARG A 120 3.85 12.43 2.23
C ARG A 120 3.40 11.65 3.46
N LEU A 121 4.14 11.78 4.57
CA LEU A 121 3.47 11.73 5.87
C LEU A 121 2.26 12.67 5.74
N ILE A 122 1.07 12.11 5.66
CA ILE A 122 -0.11 12.85 6.10
C ILE A 122 0.04 12.82 7.61
N GLY A 123 0.80 13.79 8.14
CA GLY A 123 0.62 14.18 9.52
C GLY A 123 -0.84 14.59 9.63
N ALA A 124 -1.61 13.82 10.40
CA ALA A 124 -2.81 14.37 11.00
C ALA A 124 -2.36 15.65 11.71
N HIS A 125 -3.06 16.76 11.44
CA HIS A 125 -2.69 18.15 11.71
C HIS A 125 -1.94 18.86 10.58
N SER A 126 -2.69 19.14 9.52
CA SER A 126 -2.64 20.48 8.91
C SER A 126 -4.07 20.83 8.56
N GLY A 127 -4.70 21.67 9.39
CA GLY A 127 -5.99 22.27 9.06
C GLY A 127 -5.82 23.09 7.79
N GLU A 128 -6.34 22.57 6.68
CA GLU A 128 -6.80 23.29 5.48
C GLU A 128 -7.06 22.26 4.36
N GLY A 129 -8.33 22.09 3.98
CA GLY A 129 -8.69 21.41 2.72
C GLY A 129 -9.76 20.32 2.77
N ASP A 130 -10.76 20.38 3.66
CA ASP A 130 -11.96 19.53 3.58
C ASP A 130 -12.99 20.07 2.57
N HIS A 131 -12.71 19.95 1.27
CA HIS A 131 -13.69 20.27 0.21
C HIS A 131 -13.84 19.19 -0.87
N GLY A 132 -13.28 17.99 -0.67
CA GLY A 132 -13.24 16.96 -1.71
C GLY A 132 -14.17 15.76 -1.55
N PHE A 133 -14.68 15.47 -0.34
CA PHE A 133 -15.23 14.13 -0.06
C PHE A 133 -16.73 14.09 0.24
N ARG A 134 -17.47 15.19 0.02
CA ARG A 134 -18.90 15.32 0.40
C ARG A 134 -19.91 15.33 -0.76
N ARG A 135 -19.63 14.67 -1.88
CA ARG A 135 -20.63 14.41 -2.93
C ARG A 135 -20.48 13.02 -3.52
N MET A 136 -20.95 11.98 -2.83
CA MET A 136 -21.45 10.73 -3.44
C MET A 136 -22.27 9.89 -2.43
N ALA A 137 -22.96 10.53 -1.49
CA ALA A 137 -23.89 9.85 -0.60
C ALA A 137 -24.97 10.81 -0.13
N THR A 138 -25.86 11.22 -1.04
CA THR A 138 -27.26 11.63 -0.76
C THR A 138 -27.96 11.90 -2.09
N THR A 139 -28.97 11.07 -2.36
CA THR A 139 -30.00 11.16 -3.42
C THR A 139 -29.59 10.78 -4.84
#